data_AF-A0AAN6SVE2-F1
#
_entry.id   AF-A0AAN6SVE2-F1
#
_cell.length_a   1.000
_cell.length_b   1.000
_cell.length_c   1.000
_cell.angle_alpha   90.00
_cell.angle_beta   90.00
_cell.angle_gamma   90.00
#
_symmetry.space_group_name_H-M   'P 1'
#
loop_
_entity.id
_entity.type
_entity.pdbx_description
1 polymer ?
#
loop_
_entity_poly.entity_id
_entity_poly.type
_entity_poly.pdbx_seq_one_letter_code
_entity_poly.pdbx_strand_id
1 'polypeptide(L)'
;SHQTMNILACNDDVLYLILRCLSQADLLAVCLVHRRLHGLAEPILYSAIDINWQGSLTKPHPITALVRSILGRTRRATYIRSVSCSGRNKWQLAYRGKALRFSVLEPDLKEPISFVKRSQVPFRDSWVEELRNGSIDAYLAVLLSQLPRLRHLHLGPYYFTESRLVGLVFQSVLSGSPPGPLGPCLQRLETVSLQREESRHTEWHIRNTANVLPLFYLPSIREITAPIDDPVVFSWPTASPPSPNLVSLGIADLRESHLGQLLSITRHLHSLQWTWHFSPDFEDEYNSPVVDLGLIMPALEYARDTLTELTIHGVCDYAYRAALPVPLRVQGSARGLSRFNQLKKLMIPPVFITGFSIPIQNSLETCLPPNLESLTLTDDLFRDIDINEQWDELGHTRALVPWLANVETSTPRLRKLCLVLENPENCIGYEAVDVRNEIRELASRAGIELEIKELYE
;
A
#
# COMPACT_ATOMS: atom_id res chain seq x y z
N SER A 1 -8.20 -56.34 -13.60
CA SER A 1 -7.92 -55.43 -14.72
C SER A 1 -8.10 -54.00 -14.24
N HIS A 2 -7.02 -53.35 -13.80
CA HIS A 2 -7.08 -51.92 -13.50
C HIS A 2 -7.06 -51.16 -14.83
N GLN A 3 -8.23 -50.65 -15.24
CA GLN A 3 -8.31 -49.65 -16.31
C GLN A 3 -7.57 -48.41 -15.83
N THR A 4 -6.34 -48.20 -16.29
CA THR A 4 -5.68 -46.90 -16.21
C THR A 4 -6.48 -45.94 -17.06
N MET A 5 -7.33 -45.12 -16.41
CA MET A 5 -8.00 -44.01 -17.08
C MET A 5 -6.92 -43.11 -17.67
N ASN A 6 -6.91 -43.00 -19.00
CA ASN A 6 -6.04 -42.07 -19.68
C ASN A 6 -6.53 -40.65 -19.38
N ILE A 7 -5.72 -39.84 -18.72
CA ILE A 7 -6.05 -38.44 -18.40
C ILE A 7 -6.43 -37.63 -19.65
N LEU A 8 -5.90 -37.99 -20.82
CA LEU A 8 -6.24 -37.36 -22.10
C LEU A 8 -7.66 -37.71 -22.58
N ALA A 9 -8.34 -38.69 -21.99
CA ALA A 9 -9.73 -39.02 -22.28
C ALA A 9 -10.72 -38.11 -21.54
N CYS A 10 -10.26 -37.33 -20.55
CA CYS A 10 -11.09 -36.35 -19.85
C CYS A 10 -11.47 -35.18 -20.79
N ASN A 11 -12.61 -34.53 -20.51
CA ASN A 11 -13.00 -33.30 -21.20
C ASN A 11 -12.12 -32.12 -20.76
N ASP A 12 -12.16 -31.03 -21.54
CA ASP A 12 -11.29 -29.87 -21.30
C ASP A 12 -11.59 -29.18 -19.96
N ASP A 13 -12.85 -29.21 -19.48
CA ASP A 13 -13.23 -28.60 -18.20
C ASP A 13 -12.60 -29.32 -17.00
N VAL A 14 -12.64 -30.67 -16.98
CA VAL A 14 -12.01 -31.47 -15.92
C VAL A 14 -10.49 -31.30 -15.98
N LEU A 15 -9.91 -31.31 -17.18
CA LEU A 15 -8.48 -31.04 -17.35
C LEU A 15 -8.10 -29.64 -16.86
N TYR A 16 -8.90 -28.63 -17.16
CA TYR A 16 -8.67 -27.25 -16.71
C TYR A 16 -8.68 -27.15 -15.18
N LEU A 17 -9.63 -27.81 -14.50
CA LEU A 17 -9.68 -27.85 -13.03
C LEU A 17 -8.45 -28.54 -12.44
N ILE A 18 -8.02 -29.67 -13.02
CA ILE A 18 -6.80 -30.39 -12.58
C ILE A 18 -5.58 -29.48 -12.76
N LEU A 19 -5.42 -28.86 -13.92
CA LEU A 19 -4.28 -27.99 -14.22
C LEU A 19 -4.22 -26.77 -13.29
N ARG A 20 -5.37 -26.23 -12.86
CA ARG A 20 -5.41 -25.12 -11.88
C ARG A 20 -4.87 -25.49 -10.50
N CYS A 21 -4.79 -26.77 -10.16
CA CYS A 21 -4.23 -27.25 -8.91
C CYS A 21 -2.72 -27.52 -8.98
N LEU A 22 -2.11 -27.42 -10.17
CA LEU A 22 -0.69 -27.69 -10.37
C LEU A 22 0.18 -26.49 -9.99
N SER A 23 1.42 -26.79 -9.58
CA SER A 23 2.45 -25.76 -9.40
C SER A 23 2.85 -25.13 -10.73
N GLN A 24 3.52 -23.98 -10.69
CA GLN A 24 4.02 -23.32 -11.91
C GLN A 24 5.05 -24.18 -12.66
N ALA A 25 5.90 -24.91 -11.92
CA ALA A 25 6.88 -25.84 -12.49
C ALA A 25 6.19 -27.01 -13.22
N ASP A 26 5.14 -27.57 -12.61
CA ASP A 26 4.36 -28.66 -13.20
C ASP A 26 3.57 -28.18 -14.42
N LEU A 27 2.97 -26.98 -14.37
CA LEU A 27 2.31 -26.36 -15.52
C LEU A 27 3.29 -26.19 -16.69
N LEU A 28 4.52 -25.76 -16.41
CA LEU A 28 5.57 -25.64 -17.42
C LEU A 28 5.95 -27.01 -18.01
N ALA A 29 6.13 -28.03 -17.17
CA ALA A 29 6.38 -29.39 -17.63
C ALA A 29 5.24 -29.91 -18.53
N VAL A 30 3.98 -29.70 -18.12
CA VAL A 30 2.79 -30.07 -18.91
C VAL A 30 2.77 -29.37 -20.27
N CYS A 31 3.17 -28.09 -20.34
CA CYS A 31 3.26 -27.36 -21.61
C CYS A 31 4.27 -27.98 -22.58
N LEU A 32 5.28 -28.71 -22.08
CA LEU A 32 6.31 -29.37 -22.89
C LEU A 32 5.91 -30.78 -23.33
N VAL A 33 4.99 -31.44 -22.62
CA VAL A 33 4.68 -32.87 -22.83
C VAL A 33 3.65 -33.10 -23.94
N HIS A 34 2.58 -32.29 -24.04
CA HIS A 34 1.49 -32.58 -24.98
C HIS A 34 0.80 -31.32 -25.52
N ARG A 35 0.51 -31.27 -26.83
CA ARG A 35 -0.05 -30.07 -27.51
C ARG A 35 -1.44 -29.66 -27.00
N ARG A 36 -2.33 -30.60 -26.70
CA ARG A 36 -3.67 -30.28 -26.14
C ARG A 36 -3.54 -29.72 -24.72
N LEU A 37 -2.69 -30.32 -23.90
CA LEU A 37 -2.48 -29.87 -22.52
C LEU A 37 -1.75 -28.52 -22.50
N HIS A 38 -0.82 -28.28 -23.42
CA HIS A 38 -0.21 -26.97 -23.63
C HIS A 38 -1.27 -25.90 -23.87
N GLY A 39 -2.24 -26.14 -24.77
CA GLY A 39 -3.30 -25.17 -25.06
C GLY A 39 -4.14 -24.78 -23.84
N LEU A 40 -4.32 -25.70 -22.89
CA LEU A 40 -5.08 -25.48 -21.65
C LEU A 40 -4.20 -24.92 -20.51
N ALA A 41 -2.95 -25.37 -20.43
CA ALA A 41 -2.00 -25.02 -19.36
C ALA A 41 -1.34 -23.65 -19.59
N GLU A 42 -1.03 -23.26 -20.84
CA GLU A 42 -0.35 -21.99 -21.14
C GLU A 42 -1.15 -20.77 -20.60
N PRO A 43 -2.48 -20.67 -20.77
CA PRO A 43 -3.26 -19.58 -20.17
C PRO A 43 -3.19 -19.55 -18.64
N ILE A 44 -3.14 -20.71 -17.99
CA ILE A 44 -3.05 -20.81 -16.52
C ILE A 44 -1.66 -20.38 -16.07
N LEU A 45 -0.61 -20.90 -16.73
CA LEU A 45 0.79 -20.60 -16.45
C LEU A 45 1.10 -19.09 -16.51
N TYR A 46 0.52 -18.39 -17.49
CA TYR A 46 0.69 -16.94 -17.66
C TYR A 46 -0.37 -16.10 -16.93
N SER A 47 -1.34 -16.70 -16.22
CA SER A 47 -2.44 -15.92 -15.62
C SER A 47 -1.98 -15.00 -14.48
N ALA A 48 -0.99 -15.44 -13.72
CA ALA A 48 -0.38 -14.69 -12.63
C ALA A 48 1.14 -14.74 -12.77
N ILE A 49 1.76 -13.57 -12.81
CA ILE A 49 3.21 -13.42 -12.82
C ILE A 49 3.63 -12.94 -11.45
N ASP A 50 4.50 -13.69 -10.79
CA ASP A 50 5.16 -13.27 -9.55
C ASP A 50 6.67 -13.26 -9.77
N ILE A 51 7.26 -12.09 -9.64
CA ILE A 51 8.71 -11.87 -9.71
C ILE A 51 9.15 -11.54 -8.29
N ASN A 52 9.76 -12.51 -7.61
CA ASN A 52 10.45 -12.29 -6.35
C ASN A 52 11.97 -12.27 -6.57
N TRP A 53 12.57 -11.08 -6.63
CA TRP A 53 14.00 -10.93 -6.89
C TRP A 53 14.77 -10.47 -5.64
N GLN A 54 15.66 -11.31 -5.16
CA GLN A 54 16.47 -11.07 -3.94
C GLN A 54 17.92 -10.63 -4.23
N GLY A 55 18.21 -10.23 -5.46
CA GLY A 55 19.48 -9.60 -5.81
C GLY A 55 20.66 -10.53 -6.07
N SER A 56 21.20 -10.44 -7.29
CA SER A 56 22.65 -10.57 -7.56
C SER A 56 22.96 -9.74 -8.79
N LEU A 57 23.95 -8.84 -8.71
CA LEU A 57 24.40 -8.01 -9.84
C LEU A 57 24.96 -8.83 -11.01
N THR A 58 25.22 -10.12 -10.79
CA THR A 58 25.83 -11.02 -11.79
C THR A 58 24.82 -11.78 -12.65
N LYS A 59 23.54 -11.79 -12.29
CA LYS A 59 22.49 -12.50 -13.03
C LYS A 59 21.57 -11.52 -13.74
N PRO A 60 21.13 -11.80 -14.98
CA PRO A 60 20.15 -10.97 -15.65
C PRO A 60 18.85 -10.94 -14.85
N HIS A 61 18.24 -9.76 -14.78
CA HIS A 61 16.98 -9.58 -14.05
C HIS A 61 15.85 -10.33 -14.79
N PRO A 62 14.98 -11.11 -14.10
CA PRO A 62 13.95 -11.95 -14.75
C PRO A 62 12.97 -11.18 -15.64
N ILE A 63 12.80 -9.88 -15.38
CA ILE A 63 11.95 -8.99 -16.20
C ILE A 63 12.38 -8.95 -17.67
N THR A 64 13.67 -9.06 -17.99
CA THR A 64 14.13 -9.01 -19.39
C THR A 64 13.61 -10.21 -20.18
N ALA A 65 13.74 -11.40 -19.60
CA ALA A 65 13.26 -12.64 -20.19
C ALA A 65 11.73 -12.64 -20.34
N LEU A 66 11.01 -12.11 -19.33
CA LEU A 66 9.56 -11.98 -19.38
C LEU A 66 9.12 -11.04 -20.51
N VAL A 67 9.69 -9.84 -20.58
CA VAL A 67 9.37 -8.85 -21.61
C VAL A 67 9.68 -9.41 -23.00
N ARG A 68 10.84 -10.06 -23.19
CA ARG A 68 11.18 -10.73 -24.45
C ARG A 68 10.17 -11.81 -24.82
N SER A 69 9.75 -12.64 -23.87
CA SER A 69 8.74 -13.68 -24.10
C SER A 69 7.38 -13.09 -24.52
N ILE A 70 6.96 -12.00 -23.87
CA ILE A 70 5.69 -11.34 -24.16
C ILE A 70 5.72 -10.65 -25.52
N LEU A 71 6.78 -9.90 -25.82
CA LEU A 71 6.93 -9.22 -27.11
C LEU A 71 7.09 -10.23 -28.27
N GLY A 72 7.76 -11.36 -28.04
CA GLY A 72 7.89 -12.43 -29.03
C GLY A 72 6.59 -13.20 -29.28
N ARG A 73 5.67 -13.24 -28.31
CA ARG A 73 4.36 -13.90 -28.42
C ARG A 73 3.28 -13.11 -27.71
N THR A 74 2.84 -12.02 -28.33
CA THR A 74 1.87 -11.06 -27.77
C THR A 74 0.56 -11.69 -27.27
N ARG A 75 0.15 -12.84 -27.83
CA ARG A 75 -1.00 -13.62 -27.33
C ARG A 75 -0.88 -13.97 -25.85
N ARG A 76 0.33 -14.26 -25.34
CA ARG A 76 0.57 -14.56 -23.92
C ARG A 76 0.18 -13.41 -23.01
N ALA A 77 0.40 -12.18 -23.46
CA ALA A 77 0.05 -10.97 -22.73
C ALA A 77 -1.47 -10.89 -22.43
N THR A 78 -2.30 -11.49 -23.29
CA THR A 78 -3.76 -11.53 -23.12
C THR A 78 -4.22 -12.51 -22.03
N TYR A 79 -3.34 -13.37 -21.52
CA TYR A 79 -3.64 -14.29 -20.43
C TYR A 79 -3.32 -13.69 -19.05
N ILE A 80 -2.39 -12.74 -18.98
CA ILE A 80 -1.92 -12.14 -17.73
C ILE A 80 -3.03 -11.29 -17.11
N ARG A 81 -3.39 -11.64 -15.87
CA ARG A 81 -4.39 -10.94 -15.04
C ARG A 81 -3.79 -10.37 -13.76
N SER A 82 -2.69 -10.93 -13.28
CA SER A 82 -2.00 -10.45 -12.09
C SER A 82 -0.51 -10.32 -12.36
N VAL A 83 0.09 -9.21 -11.93
CA VAL A 83 1.53 -9.00 -11.88
C VAL A 83 1.89 -8.56 -10.47
N SER A 84 2.73 -9.36 -9.82
CA SER A 84 3.38 -9.06 -8.55
C SER A 84 4.88 -9.00 -8.79
N CYS A 85 5.49 -7.87 -8.45
CA CYS A 85 6.93 -7.70 -8.48
C CYS A 85 7.37 -7.31 -7.07
N SER A 86 7.98 -8.25 -6.36
CA SER A 86 8.48 -8.10 -5.00
C SER A 86 9.96 -8.43 -4.94
N GLY A 87 10.65 -7.91 -3.94
CA GLY A 87 12.07 -8.14 -3.81
C GLY A 87 12.64 -7.38 -2.65
N ARG A 88 13.72 -7.91 -2.08
CA ARG A 88 14.55 -7.21 -1.11
C ARG A 88 15.95 -7.17 -1.65
N ASN A 89 16.53 -5.99 -1.74
CA ASN A 89 17.93 -5.87 -2.06
C ASN A 89 18.72 -5.56 -0.78
N LYS A 90 19.57 -6.50 -0.36
CA LYS A 90 20.50 -6.28 0.77
C LYS A 90 21.43 -5.08 0.55
N TRP A 91 21.59 -4.64 -0.69
CA TRP A 91 22.47 -3.53 -1.07
C TRP A 91 21.75 -2.18 -1.18
N GLN A 92 20.41 -2.09 -1.02
CA GLN A 92 19.69 -0.81 -1.14
C GLN A 92 20.15 0.21 -0.10
N LEU A 93 20.48 -0.26 1.11
CA LEU A 93 21.12 0.54 2.17
C LEU A 93 22.45 1.19 1.73
N ALA A 94 23.19 0.56 0.81
CA ALA A 94 24.48 1.08 0.33
C ALA A 94 24.34 2.11 -0.81
N TYR A 95 23.20 2.13 -1.52
CA TYR A 95 23.02 2.94 -2.74
C TYR A 95 22.15 4.20 -2.57
N ARG A 96 21.87 4.63 -1.31
CA ARG A 96 21.15 5.89 -0.99
C ARG A 96 19.88 6.09 -1.83
N GLY A 97 19.10 5.03 -2.02
CA GLY A 97 17.82 5.13 -2.71
C GLY A 97 17.83 5.25 -4.24
N LYS A 98 18.97 5.11 -4.92
CA LYS A 98 18.97 5.02 -6.39
C LYS A 98 18.51 3.64 -6.85
N ALA A 99 17.70 3.60 -7.91
CA ALA A 99 17.28 2.34 -8.49
C ALA A 99 18.49 1.59 -9.05
N LEU A 100 18.59 0.31 -8.73
CA LEU A 100 19.65 -0.54 -9.26
C LEU A 100 19.46 -0.73 -10.77
N ARG A 101 20.55 -0.56 -11.49
CA ARG A 101 20.68 -0.88 -12.91
C ARG A 101 21.31 -2.26 -13.05
N PHE A 102 20.74 -3.11 -13.91
CA PHE A 102 21.29 -4.44 -14.19
C PHE A 102 21.94 -4.49 -15.57
N SER A 103 22.93 -5.37 -15.74
CA SER A 103 23.56 -5.59 -17.03
C SER A 103 22.55 -6.19 -18.01
N VAL A 104 22.41 -5.57 -19.19
CA VAL A 104 21.51 -6.02 -20.25
C VAL A 104 22.34 -6.58 -21.41
N LEU A 105 21.90 -7.72 -21.94
CA LEU A 105 22.47 -8.27 -23.17
C LEU A 105 21.77 -7.66 -24.39
N GLU A 106 22.53 -7.34 -25.44
CA GLU A 106 21.99 -6.80 -26.71
C GLU A 106 20.78 -7.56 -27.29
N PRO A 107 20.74 -8.90 -27.27
CA PRO A 107 19.56 -9.66 -27.73
C PRO A 107 18.28 -9.36 -26.94
N ASP A 108 18.37 -8.95 -25.68
CA ASP A 108 17.21 -8.61 -24.85
C ASP A 108 16.70 -7.18 -25.10
N LEU A 109 17.45 -6.33 -25.84
CA LEU A 109 17.11 -4.93 -26.11
C LEU A 109 16.32 -4.72 -27.40
N LYS A 110 16.49 -5.60 -28.40
CA LYS A 110 15.98 -5.37 -29.76
C LYS A 110 14.46 -5.18 -29.81
N GLU A 111 13.70 -6.11 -29.23
CA GLU A 111 12.23 -6.07 -29.23
C GLU A 111 11.68 -4.92 -28.36
N PRO A 112 12.15 -4.70 -27.12
CA PRO A 112 11.72 -3.56 -26.30
C PRO A 112 11.96 -2.20 -26.96
N ILE A 113 13.16 -1.98 -27.50
CA ILE A 113 13.48 -0.71 -28.19
C ILE A 113 12.57 -0.53 -29.42
N SER A 114 12.33 -1.60 -30.17
CA SER A 114 11.43 -1.56 -31.33
C SER A 114 9.98 -1.24 -30.92
N PHE A 115 9.52 -1.78 -29.79
CA PHE A 115 8.22 -1.45 -29.22
C PHE A 115 8.12 0.04 -28.86
N VAL A 116 9.09 0.57 -28.10
CA VAL A 116 9.10 1.97 -27.67
C VAL A 116 9.15 2.92 -28.86
N LYS A 117 9.97 2.63 -29.87
CA LYS A 117 10.03 3.45 -31.10
C LYS A 117 8.70 3.53 -31.84
N ARG A 118 7.88 2.48 -31.79
CA ARG A 118 6.53 2.46 -32.40
C ARG A 118 5.47 3.19 -31.57
N SER A 119 5.71 3.41 -30.28
CA SER A 119 4.75 4.04 -29.35
C SER A 119 4.43 5.51 -29.65
N GLN A 120 5.28 6.19 -30.43
CA GLN A 120 5.14 7.62 -30.77
C GLN A 120 4.98 8.58 -29.57
N VAL A 121 5.37 8.16 -28.37
CA VAL A 121 5.35 9.05 -27.18
C VAL A 121 6.45 10.11 -27.24
N PRO A 122 6.20 11.30 -26.67
CA PRO A 122 7.18 12.39 -26.68
C PRO A 122 8.47 12.06 -25.92
N PHE A 123 8.43 11.11 -24.98
CA PHE A 123 9.59 10.70 -24.16
C PHE A 123 10.29 9.43 -24.66
N ARG A 124 10.02 8.99 -25.90
CA ARG A 124 10.51 7.70 -26.43
C ARG A 124 12.04 7.56 -26.39
N ASP A 125 12.78 8.64 -26.64
CA ASP A 125 14.24 8.58 -26.72
C ASP A 125 14.86 8.38 -25.34
N SER A 126 14.34 9.09 -24.32
CA SER A 126 14.68 8.87 -22.91
C SER A 126 14.30 7.46 -22.46
N TRP A 127 13.15 6.94 -22.87
CA TRP A 127 12.75 5.57 -22.53
C TRP A 127 13.69 4.52 -23.16
N VAL A 128 14.10 4.71 -24.42
CA VAL A 128 15.09 3.84 -25.07
C VAL A 128 16.44 3.86 -24.36
N GLU A 129 16.88 5.04 -23.89
CA GLU A 129 18.12 5.16 -23.11
C GLU A 129 18.02 4.41 -21.78
N GLU A 130 16.91 4.55 -21.05
CA GLU A 130 16.68 3.84 -19.79
C GLU A 130 16.61 2.32 -19.97
N LEU A 131 16.07 1.82 -21.09
CA LEU A 131 16.13 0.39 -21.43
C LEU A 131 17.56 -0.11 -21.60
N ARG A 132 18.42 0.66 -22.30
CA ARG A 132 19.84 0.33 -22.49
C ARG A 132 20.61 0.35 -21.19
N ASN A 133 20.25 1.27 -20.30
CA ASN A 133 20.83 1.41 -18.97
C ASN A 133 20.36 0.33 -17.99
N GLY A 134 19.47 -0.58 -18.38
CA GLY A 134 18.97 -1.64 -17.50
C GLY A 134 18.07 -1.12 -16.38
N SER A 135 17.31 -0.06 -16.63
CA SER A 135 16.35 0.50 -15.68
C SER A 135 15.12 -0.39 -15.53
N ILE A 136 14.81 -0.83 -14.32
CA ILE A 136 13.64 -1.67 -14.03
C ILE A 136 12.34 -0.98 -14.42
N ASP A 137 12.22 0.31 -14.12
CA ASP A 137 11.08 1.16 -14.47
C ASP A 137 10.80 1.14 -15.98
N ALA A 138 11.86 1.21 -16.79
CA ALA A 138 11.73 1.14 -18.25
C ALA A 138 11.19 -0.21 -18.75
N TYR A 139 11.63 -1.33 -18.16
CA TYR A 139 11.11 -2.65 -18.50
C TYR A 139 9.69 -2.88 -17.97
N LEU A 140 9.36 -2.40 -16.77
CA LEU A 140 8.01 -2.42 -16.21
C LEU A 140 7.05 -1.63 -17.09
N ALA A 141 7.43 -0.43 -17.54
CA ALA A 141 6.63 0.37 -18.44
C ALA A 141 6.32 -0.40 -19.76
N VAL A 142 7.30 -1.11 -20.32
CA VAL A 142 7.09 -1.94 -21.53
C VAL A 142 6.15 -3.09 -21.22
N LEU A 143 6.36 -3.78 -20.11
CA LEU A 143 5.52 -4.88 -19.66
C LEU A 143 4.06 -4.45 -19.52
N LEU A 144 3.79 -3.43 -18.69
CA LEU A 144 2.44 -2.95 -18.38
C LEU A 144 1.70 -2.46 -19.62
N SER A 145 2.42 -1.86 -20.56
CA SER A 145 1.90 -1.43 -21.86
C SER A 145 1.45 -2.58 -22.77
N GLN A 146 1.66 -3.84 -22.38
CA GLN A 146 1.28 -5.02 -23.14
C GLN A 146 0.18 -5.85 -22.48
N LEU A 147 -0.37 -5.43 -21.32
CA LEU A 147 -1.28 -6.25 -20.52
C LEU A 147 -2.73 -5.75 -20.58
N PRO A 148 -3.49 -6.05 -21.65
CA PRO A 148 -4.86 -5.53 -21.82
C PRO A 148 -5.88 -6.13 -20.85
N ARG A 149 -5.52 -7.19 -20.12
CA ARG A 149 -6.40 -7.90 -19.17
C ARG A 149 -5.90 -7.89 -17.73
N LEU A 150 -4.91 -7.05 -17.42
CA LEU A 150 -4.41 -6.88 -16.07
C LEU A 150 -5.54 -6.42 -15.15
N ARG A 151 -5.67 -7.10 -14.00
CA ARG A 151 -6.63 -6.82 -12.93
C ARG A 151 -5.95 -6.48 -11.62
N HIS A 152 -4.80 -7.09 -11.34
CA HIS A 152 -4.06 -6.85 -10.10
C HIS A 152 -2.61 -6.48 -10.43
N LEU A 153 -2.15 -5.38 -9.85
CA LEU A 153 -0.78 -4.92 -9.95
C LEU A 153 -0.22 -4.70 -8.55
N HIS A 154 0.87 -5.38 -8.22
CA HIS A 154 1.65 -5.13 -7.02
C HIS A 154 3.10 -4.83 -7.40
N LEU A 155 3.60 -3.66 -7.00
CA LEU A 155 4.99 -3.25 -7.14
C LEU A 155 5.54 -2.96 -5.74
N GLY A 156 6.41 -3.84 -5.27
CA GLY A 156 7.10 -3.70 -4.00
C GLY A 156 8.14 -2.55 -4.01
N PRO A 157 8.75 -2.25 -2.85
CA PRO A 157 9.67 -1.13 -2.66
C PRO A 157 10.77 -1.00 -3.72
N TYR A 158 11.36 -2.14 -4.11
CA TYR A 158 12.42 -2.22 -5.11
C TYR A 158 11.97 -1.88 -6.53
N TYR A 159 10.71 -2.13 -6.86
CA TYR A 159 10.15 -1.94 -8.19
C TYR A 159 9.50 -0.57 -8.39
N PHE A 160 9.23 0.17 -7.31
CA PHE A 160 8.56 1.46 -7.35
C PHE A 160 9.44 2.65 -6.91
N THR A 161 10.74 2.44 -6.68
CA THR A 161 11.67 3.51 -6.26
C THR A 161 11.80 4.66 -7.28
N GLU A 162 12.04 4.34 -8.56
CA GLU A 162 12.15 5.32 -9.65
C GLU A 162 11.03 5.10 -10.67
N SER A 163 9.77 5.38 -10.31
CA SER A 163 8.59 4.97 -11.09
C SER A 163 8.18 5.94 -12.22
N ARG A 164 9.12 6.64 -12.86
CA ARG A 164 8.82 7.74 -13.78
C ARG A 164 8.11 7.26 -15.06
N LEU A 165 8.66 6.25 -15.73
CA LEU A 165 8.13 5.71 -16.97
C LEU A 165 6.84 4.91 -16.72
N VAL A 166 6.77 4.16 -15.61
CA VAL A 166 5.51 3.55 -15.15
C VAL A 166 4.44 4.62 -14.90
N GLY A 167 4.79 5.74 -14.26
CA GLY A 167 3.90 6.88 -14.07
C GLY A 167 3.37 7.45 -15.38
N LEU A 168 4.24 7.60 -16.40
CA LEU A 168 3.83 8.02 -17.74
C LEU A 168 2.89 7.01 -18.42
N VAL A 169 3.07 5.71 -18.18
CA VAL A 169 2.14 4.67 -18.64
C VAL A 169 0.78 4.83 -17.93
N PHE A 170 0.74 5.11 -16.64
CA PHE A 170 -0.52 5.40 -15.94
C PHE A 170 -1.19 6.66 -16.48
N GLN A 171 -0.43 7.73 -16.77
CA GLN A 171 -0.96 8.94 -17.39
C GLN A 171 -1.56 8.69 -18.78
N SER A 172 -1.07 7.68 -19.51
CA SER A 172 -1.62 7.34 -20.82
C SER A 172 -3.10 6.93 -20.78
N VAL A 173 -3.61 6.49 -19.63
CA VAL A 173 -5.04 6.20 -19.39
C VAL A 173 -5.92 7.44 -19.62
N LEU A 174 -5.39 8.63 -19.34
CA LEU A 174 -6.10 9.90 -19.50
C LEU A 174 -6.21 10.31 -20.97
N SER A 175 -5.31 9.80 -21.82
CA SER A 175 -5.34 10.01 -23.25
C SER A 175 -6.25 8.95 -23.87
N GLY A 176 -7.52 9.29 -24.15
CA GLY A 176 -8.60 8.36 -24.55
C GLY A 176 -8.32 7.37 -25.70
N SER A 177 -7.17 7.45 -26.37
CA SER A 177 -6.40 6.33 -26.94
C SER A 177 -5.10 6.91 -27.48
N PRO A 178 -3.92 6.67 -26.87
CA PRO A 178 -2.67 7.14 -27.45
C PRO A 178 -2.45 6.45 -28.81
N PRO A 179 -2.02 7.17 -29.86
CA PRO A 179 -1.74 6.56 -31.16
C PRO A 179 -0.61 5.53 -31.02
N GLY A 180 -0.88 4.28 -31.41
CA GLY A 180 0.12 3.22 -31.49
C GLY A 180 -0.05 2.10 -30.44
N PRO A 181 1.02 1.34 -30.14
CA PRO A 181 0.96 0.12 -29.33
C PRO A 181 0.77 0.35 -27.82
N LEU A 182 0.61 1.60 -27.37
CA LEU A 182 0.24 1.99 -26.00
C LEU A 182 -1.26 2.07 -25.77
N GLY A 183 -2.08 1.57 -26.71
CA GLY A 183 -3.56 1.57 -26.62
C GLY A 183 -4.07 1.11 -25.25
N PRO A 184 -5.35 1.32 -24.92
CA PRO A 184 -5.88 1.48 -23.55
C PRO A 184 -5.64 0.26 -22.64
N CYS A 185 -4.40 0.09 -22.21
CA CYS A 185 -3.97 -0.89 -21.25
C CYS A 185 -4.49 -0.44 -19.89
N LEU A 186 -4.73 -1.39 -18.98
CA LEU A 186 -5.19 -1.13 -17.61
C LEU A 186 -6.67 -0.79 -17.42
N GLN A 187 -7.51 -0.71 -18.46
CA GLN A 187 -8.97 -0.46 -18.31
C GLN A 187 -9.70 -1.48 -17.40
N ARG A 188 -9.12 -2.68 -17.25
CA ARG A 188 -9.61 -3.77 -16.41
C ARG A 188 -8.90 -3.88 -15.06
N LEU A 189 -8.03 -2.94 -14.72
CA LEU A 189 -7.28 -2.93 -13.48
C LEU A 189 -8.24 -2.66 -12.31
N GLU A 190 -8.27 -3.58 -11.36
CA GLU A 190 -9.20 -3.61 -10.22
C GLU A 190 -8.46 -3.28 -8.91
N THR A 191 -7.24 -3.78 -8.74
CA THR A 191 -6.40 -3.58 -7.55
C THR A 191 -5.01 -3.08 -7.95
N VAL A 192 -4.53 -2.04 -7.28
CA VAL A 192 -3.15 -1.56 -7.38
C VAL A 192 -2.53 -1.43 -6.00
N SER A 193 -1.33 -1.98 -5.82
CA SER A 193 -0.51 -1.85 -4.62
C SER A 193 0.89 -1.41 -5.01
N LEU A 194 1.24 -0.17 -4.68
CA LEU A 194 2.54 0.44 -4.91
C LEU A 194 3.15 0.66 -3.53
N GLN A 195 4.32 0.08 -3.29
CA GLN A 195 5.03 0.24 -2.03
C GLN A 195 6.32 0.99 -2.28
N ARG A 196 6.64 1.94 -1.42
CA ARG A 196 7.94 2.63 -1.38
C ARG A 196 8.73 2.08 -0.19
N GLU A 197 10.05 2.08 -0.31
CA GLU A 197 10.91 1.67 0.81
C GLU A 197 10.88 2.77 1.87
N GLU A 198 10.57 2.40 3.11
CA GLU A 198 10.64 3.25 4.31
C GLU A 198 12.11 3.47 4.72
N SER A 199 12.97 3.84 3.77
CA SER A 199 14.39 4.01 4.05
C SER A 199 14.70 5.44 4.43
N ARG A 200 15.41 5.59 5.55
CA ARG A 200 15.95 6.83 6.11
C ARG A 200 16.96 7.57 5.21
N HIS A 201 17.20 7.08 3.99
CA HIS A 201 18.33 7.47 3.14
C HIS A 201 17.99 7.63 1.65
N THR A 202 16.73 7.47 1.25
CA THR A 202 16.29 7.75 -0.12
C THR A 202 16.24 9.25 -0.37
N GLU A 203 16.63 9.72 -1.55
CA GLU A 203 16.34 11.09 -1.99
C GLU A 203 14.81 11.19 -2.19
N TRP A 204 14.06 11.49 -1.13
CA TRP A 204 12.59 11.64 -1.10
C TRP A 204 12.08 12.78 -2.00
N HIS A 205 12.95 13.46 -2.74
CA HIS A 205 12.63 14.58 -3.62
C HIS A 205 11.88 14.18 -4.91
N ILE A 206 11.68 12.89 -5.18
CA ILE A 206 10.94 12.44 -6.37
C ILE A 206 9.44 12.45 -6.06
N ARG A 207 8.79 13.59 -6.34
CA ARG A 207 7.34 13.74 -6.27
C ARG A 207 6.62 12.73 -7.19
N ASN A 208 5.83 11.84 -6.62
CA ASN A 208 5.12 10.75 -7.27
C ASN A 208 3.63 11.03 -7.45
N THR A 209 3.09 12.11 -6.87
CA THR A 209 1.66 12.44 -6.92
C THR A 209 1.14 12.38 -8.36
N ALA A 210 1.85 13.01 -9.30
CA ALA A 210 1.49 13.02 -10.72
C ALA A 210 1.54 11.63 -11.40
N ASN A 211 2.28 10.67 -10.84
CA ASN A 211 2.36 9.30 -11.33
C ASN A 211 1.19 8.45 -10.82
N VAL A 212 0.71 8.70 -9.61
CA VAL A 212 -0.33 7.88 -8.94
C VAL A 212 -1.74 8.36 -9.23
N LEU A 213 -2.00 9.68 -9.26
CA LEU A 213 -3.35 10.24 -9.46
C LEU A 213 -4.09 9.74 -10.72
N PRO A 214 -3.45 9.43 -11.86
CA PRO A 214 -4.15 8.86 -13.02
C PRO A 214 -4.89 7.54 -12.73
N LEU A 215 -4.46 6.77 -11.72
CA LEU A 215 -5.10 5.50 -11.36
C LEU A 215 -6.55 5.69 -10.89
N PHE A 216 -6.89 6.85 -10.32
CA PHE A 216 -8.25 7.16 -9.87
C PHE A 216 -9.24 7.35 -11.03
N TYR A 217 -8.75 7.49 -12.27
CA TYR A 217 -9.59 7.60 -13.47
C TYR A 217 -9.91 6.24 -14.11
N LEU A 218 -9.35 5.15 -13.59
CA LEU A 218 -9.59 3.82 -14.14
C LEU A 218 -11.02 3.35 -13.83
N PRO A 219 -11.80 2.87 -14.83
CA PRO A 219 -13.22 2.59 -14.62
C PRO A 219 -13.48 1.34 -13.77
N SER A 220 -12.54 0.39 -13.73
CA SER A 220 -12.67 -0.86 -12.99
C SER A 220 -12.00 -0.83 -11.61
N ILE A 221 -11.33 0.27 -11.25
CA ILE A 221 -10.53 0.32 -10.02
C ILE A 221 -11.42 0.25 -8.79
N ARG A 222 -11.02 -0.58 -7.83
CA ARG A 222 -11.71 -0.81 -6.55
C ARG A 222 -10.79 -0.62 -5.37
N GLU A 223 -9.50 -0.88 -5.55
CA GLU A 223 -8.52 -0.87 -4.46
C GLU A 223 -7.24 -0.19 -4.93
N ILE A 224 -6.81 0.82 -4.19
CA ILE A 224 -5.53 1.50 -4.41
C ILE A 224 -4.80 1.53 -3.08
N THR A 225 -3.58 1.01 -3.05
CA THR A 225 -2.59 1.26 -2.00
C THR A 225 -1.40 1.92 -2.65
N ALA A 226 -1.08 3.16 -2.29
CA ALA A 226 0.07 3.85 -2.85
C ALA A 226 0.54 4.99 -1.92
N PRO A 227 1.86 5.24 -1.83
CA PRO A 227 2.33 6.50 -1.29
C PRO A 227 1.91 7.63 -2.24
N ILE A 228 1.42 8.74 -1.70
CA ILE A 228 1.09 9.95 -2.46
C ILE A 228 1.78 11.10 -1.76
N ASP A 229 2.76 11.70 -2.43
CA ASP A 229 3.48 12.84 -1.86
C ASP A 229 2.54 14.03 -1.66
N ASP A 230 2.95 14.95 -0.79
CA ASP A 230 2.19 16.14 -0.41
C ASP A 230 2.65 17.38 -1.23
N PRO A 231 2.02 17.69 -2.38
CA PRO A 231 2.47 18.79 -3.22
C PRO A 231 2.03 20.14 -2.65
N VAL A 232 2.83 21.19 -2.92
CA VAL A 232 2.43 22.59 -2.65
C VAL A 232 1.07 22.95 -3.25
N VAL A 233 0.76 22.39 -4.41
CA VAL A 233 -0.55 22.52 -5.04
C VAL A 233 -1.05 21.14 -5.41
N PHE A 234 -2.03 20.64 -4.65
CA PHE A 234 -2.76 19.45 -5.04
C PHE A 234 -3.71 19.79 -6.18
N SER A 235 -3.57 19.09 -7.30
CA SER A 235 -4.47 19.23 -8.44
C SER A 235 -4.66 17.89 -9.13
N TRP A 236 -5.89 17.65 -9.56
CA TRP A 236 -6.20 16.47 -10.35
C TRP A 236 -5.59 16.60 -11.75
N PRO A 237 -5.14 15.49 -12.37
CA PRO A 237 -4.55 15.50 -13.71
C PRO A 237 -5.44 16.05 -14.83
N THR A 238 -6.76 16.11 -14.62
CA THR A 238 -7.72 16.64 -15.58
C THR A 238 -8.58 17.73 -14.93
N ALA A 239 -9.25 18.54 -15.76
CA ALA A 239 -10.08 19.65 -15.28
C ALA A 239 -11.23 19.22 -14.36
N SER A 240 -11.72 17.98 -14.51
CA SER A 240 -12.76 17.40 -13.67
C SER A 240 -12.17 16.35 -12.72
N PRO A 241 -12.45 16.40 -11.41
CA PRO A 241 -12.04 15.35 -10.51
C PRO A 241 -12.63 13.99 -10.93
N PRO A 242 -11.94 12.87 -10.68
CA PRO A 242 -12.48 11.55 -11.00
C PRO A 242 -13.62 11.16 -10.05
N SER A 243 -14.38 10.12 -10.43
CA SER A 243 -15.43 9.53 -9.60
C SER A 243 -15.24 8.01 -9.54
N PRO A 244 -14.19 7.52 -8.85
CA PRO A 244 -13.90 6.10 -8.80
C PRO A 244 -14.92 5.33 -7.95
N ASN A 245 -15.16 4.07 -8.31
CA ASN A 245 -15.91 3.12 -7.48
C ASN A 245 -14.99 2.44 -6.45
N LEU A 246 -14.19 3.25 -5.75
CA LEU A 246 -13.17 2.78 -4.84
C LEU A 246 -13.80 2.28 -3.53
N VAL A 247 -13.45 1.05 -3.14
CA VAL A 247 -13.92 0.37 -1.93
C VAL A 247 -12.85 0.39 -0.84
N SER A 248 -11.57 0.31 -1.23
CA SER A 248 -10.44 0.35 -0.31
C SER A 248 -9.37 1.33 -0.79
N LEU A 249 -8.84 2.11 0.15
CA LEU A 249 -7.78 3.08 -0.10
C LEU A 249 -6.71 2.94 0.99
N GLY A 250 -5.48 2.69 0.57
CA GLY A 250 -4.28 2.77 1.41
C GLY A 250 -3.40 3.92 0.91
N ILE A 251 -3.13 4.89 1.77
CA ILE A 251 -2.29 6.05 1.44
C ILE A 251 -1.23 6.25 2.51
N ALA A 252 -0.03 6.60 2.06
CA ALA A 252 1.08 7.04 2.89
C ALA A 252 1.61 8.36 2.34
N ASP A 253 2.40 9.08 3.15
CA ASP A 253 3.10 10.34 2.82
C ASP A 253 2.19 11.57 2.58
N LEU A 254 0.88 11.40 2.37
CA LEU A 254 -0.08 12.50 2.20
C LEU A 254 -0.48 13.10 3.56
N ARG A 255 -0.31 14.41 3.74
CA ARG A 255 -0.66 15.12 4.98
C ARG A 255 -2.13 15.53 5.02
N GLU A 256 -2.54 16.01 6.20
CA GLU A 256 -3.91 16.33 6.57
C GLU A 256 -4.57 17.37 5.64
N SER A 257 -3.79 18.31 5.13
CA SER A 257 -4.22 19.41 4.25
C SER A 257 -4.86 18.92 2.95
N HIS A 258 -4.34 17.83 2.37
CA HIS A 258 -4.78 17.29 1.09
C HIS A 258 -5.61 16.00 1.21
N LEU A 259 -5.63 15.37 2.39
CA LEU A 259 -6.44 14.19 2.68
C LEU A 259 -7.92 14.40 2.30
N GLY A 260 -8.49 15.55 2.65
CA GLY A 260 -9.89 15.85 2.35
C GLY A 260 -10.19 15.95 0.86
N GLN A 261 -9.25 16.46 0.06
CA GLN A 261 -9.43 16.56 -1.39
C GLN A 261 -9.50 15.17 -2.03
N LEU A 262 -8.69 14.23 -1.55
CA LEU A 262 -8.68 12.86 -2.01
C LEU A 262 -9.92 12.08 -1.54
N LEU A 263 -10.36 12.27 -0.29
CA LEU A 263 -11.56 11.60 0.23
C LEU A 263 -12.87 12.16 -0.35
N SER A 264 -12.88 13.41 -0.83
CA SER A 264 -14.08 14.02 -1.42
C SER A 264 -14.59 13.31 -2.68
N ILE A 265 -13.74 12.53 -3.35
CA ILE A 265 -14.08 11.77 -4.57
C ILE A 265 -14.44 10.30 -4.30
N THR A 266 -14.21 9.77 -3.10
CA THR A 266 -14.33 8.34 -2.78
C THR A 266 -15.66 8.01 -2.08
N ARG A 267 -16.79 8.22 -2.78
CA ARG A 267 -18.15 8.10 -2.23
C ARG A 267 -18.59 6.70 -1.80
N HIS A 268 -17.80 5.67 -2.10
CA HIS A 268 -18.10 4.27 -1.82
C HIS A 268 -17.01 3.60 -0.97
N LEU A 269 -16.19 4.41 -0.27
CA LEU A 269 -15.05 3.90 0.48
C LEU A 269 -15.51 3.17 1.76
N HIS A 270 -15.13 1.90 1.89
CA HIS A 270 -15.44 1.07 3.04
C HIS A 270 -14.22 0.87 3.96
N SER A 271 -13.01 0.92 3.40
CA SER A 271 -11.75 0.74 4.12
C SER A 271 -10.78 1.87 3.79
N LEU A 272 -10.24 2.52 4.81
CA LEU A 272 -9.20 3.53 4.70
C LEU A 272 -8.01 3.11 5.58
N GLN A 273 -6.84 2.96 4.97
CA GLN A 273 -5.56 2.91 5.67
C GLN A 273 -4.79 4.19 5.34
N TRP A 274 -4.39 4.92 6.36
CA TRP A 274 -3.65 6.16 6.20
C TRP A 274 -2.45 6.18 7.14
N THR A 275 -1.26 6.38 6.58
CA THR A 275 -0.03 6.56 7.34
C THR A 275 0.31 8.03 7.41
N TRP A 276 0.20 8.60 8.61
CA TRP A 276 0.73 9.91 8.94
C TRP A 276 2.25 9.80 9.06
N HIS A 277 2.97 10.61 8.30
CA HIS A 277 4.43 10.61 8.27
C HIS A 277 4.98 11.98 8.64
N PHE A 278 6.02 12.00 9.46
CA PHE A 278 6.82 13.19 9.76
C PHE A 278 8.30 12.82 9.79
N SER A 279 9.16 13.72 9.32
CA SER A 279 10.60 13.58 9.51
C SER A 279 11.23 14.97 9.59
N PRO A 280 11.98 15.31 10.66
CA PRO A 280 12.56 16.64 10.82
C PRO A 280 13.63 16.96 9.76
N ASP A 281 14.11 15.96 9.03
CA ASP A 281 15.10 16.13 7.98
C ASP A 281 14.48 16.69 6.68
N PHE A 282 13.15 16.83 6.61
CA PHE A 282 12.46 17.43 5.47
C PHE A 282 12.02 18.87 5.74
N GLU A 283 12.63 19.80 5.03
CA GLU A 283 12.16 21.18 4.94
C GLU A 283 11.05 21.27 3.87
N ASP A 284 9.82 20.87 4.22
CA ASP A 284 8.61 21.12 3.41
C ASP A 284 7.56 21.87 4.27
N GLU A 285 6.77 22.74 3.65
CA GLU A 285 5.75 23.58 4.30
C GLU A 285 4.69 22.74 5.04
N TYR A 286 4.48 21.50 4.59
CA TYR A 286 3.50 20.57 5.16
C TYR A 286 4.09 19.53 6.10
N ASN A 287 5.42 19.42 6.14
CA ASN A 287 6.12 18.54 7.06
C ASN A 287 6.22 19.21 8.44
N SER A 288 5.11 19.15 9.17
CA SER A 288 4.97 19.74 10.50
C SER A 288 4.99 18.67 11.59
N PRO A 289 5.64 18.91 12.75
CA PRO A 289 5.57 18.03 13.92
C PRO A 289 4.20 18.07 14.63
N VAL A 290 3.17 18.60 13.96
CA VAL A 290 1.82 18.76 14.51
C VAL A 290 0.88 17.77 13.83
N VAL A 291 0.18 16.98 14.64
CA VAL A 291 -0.99 16.19 14.24
C VAL A 291 -2.23 17.10 14.37
N ASP A 292 -2.78 17.54 13.24
CA ASP A 292 -3.91 18.47 13.23
C ASP A 292 -5.26 17.74 13.09
N LEU A 293 -5.86 17.39 14.23
CA LEU A 293 -7.18 16.77 14.26
C LEU A 293 -8.28 17.72 13.74
N GLY A 294 -8.06 19.04 13.75
CA GLY A 294 -8.94 20.03 13.16
C GLY A 294 -9.00 19.96 11.63
N LEU A 295 -7.96 19.44 10.98
CA LEU A 295 -7.95 19.15 9.54
C LEU A 295 -8.33 17.69 9.23
N ILE A 296 -7.87 16.74 10.04
CA ILE A 296 -8.13 15.31 9.83
C ILE A 296 -9.63 15.01 9.96
N MET A 297 -10.31 15.54 11.00
CA MET A 297 -11.71 15.20 11.22
C MET A 297 -12.61 15.65 10.07
N PRO A 298 -12.57 16.92 9.59
CA PRO A 298 -13.33 17.32 8.41
C PRO A 298 -12.95 16.56 7.14
N ALA A 299 -11.68 16.18 6.97
CA ALA A 299 -11.26 15.37 5.83
C ALA A 299 -11.91 13.98 5.84
N LEU A 300 -11.96 13.31 6.99
CA LEU A 300 -12.59 12.01 7.14
C LEU A 300 -14.12 12.07 7.00
N GLU A 301 -14.76 13.23 7.22
CA GLU A 301 -16.22 13.36 7.11
C GLU A 301 -16.76 13.01 5.72
N TYR A 302 -15.96 13.15 4.65
CA TYR A 302 -16.35 12.76 3.29
C TYR A 302 -16.69 11.27 3.15
N ALA A 303 -16.10 10.41 3.99
CA ALA A 303 -16.33 8.96 3.99
C ALA A 303 -17.16 8.48 5.19
N ARG A 304 -17.66 9.39 6.05
CA ARG A 304 -18.33 9.07 7.32
C ARG A 304 -19.44 8.02 7.20
N ASP A 305 -20.25 8.15 6.15
CA ASP A 305 -21.47 7.36 5.98
C ASP A 305 -21.22 6.00 5.30
N THR A 306 -19.99 5.73 4.83
CA THR A 306 -19.63 4.47 4.14
C THR A 306 -18.49 3.71 4.81
N LEU A 307 -17.63 4.39 5.56
CA LEU A 307 -16.43 3.82 6.13
C LEU A 307 -16.76 2.80 7.23
N THR A 308 -16.29 1.57 7.04
CA THR A 308 -16.47 0.45 7.98
C THR A 308 -15.17 0.06 8.69
N GLU A 309 -14.03 0.35 8.08
CA GLU A 309 -12.69 0.07 8.60
C GLU A 309 -11.80 1.30 8.43
N LEU A 310 -11.20 1.76 9.53
CA LEU A 310 -10.26 2.88 9.56
C LEU A 310 -8.98 2.42 10.25
N THR A 311 -7.87 2.53 9.54
CA THR A 311 -6.53 2.31 10.06
C THR A 311 -5.73 3.59 9.90
N ILE A 312 -5.26 4.14 11.00
CA ILE A 312 -4.31 5.25 11.03
C ILE A 312 -3.00 4.70 11.59
N HIS A 313 -1.90 4.99 10.92
CA HIS A 313 -0.55 4.74 11.40
C HIS A 313 0.16 6.06 11.64
N GLY A 314 1.07 6.09 12.61
CA GLY A 314 1.95 7.22 12.85
C GLY A 314 3.40 6.80 12.70
N VAL A 315 4.12 7.40 11.75
CA VAL A 315 5.54 7.13 11.49
C VAL A 315 6.34 8.42 11.63
N CYS A 316 7.42 8.36 12.39
CA CYS A 316 8.38 9.45 12.52
C CYS A 316 9.76 8.91 12.12
N ASP A 317 10.44 9.53 11.15
CA ASP A 317 11.77 9.09 10.71
C ASP A 317 12.85 10.12 11.02
N TYR A 318 13.87 9.74 11.79
CA TYR A 318 15.11 10.52 11.94
C TYR A 318 16.22 9.89 11.08
N ALA A 319 16.62 10.58 10.01
CA ALA A 319 17.72 10.18 9.13
C ALA A 319 19.09 10.22 9.83
N TYR A 320 19.25 11.13 10.81
CA TYR A 320 20.46 11.26 11.61
C TYR A 320 20.18 11.18 13.11
N ARG A 321 20.79 10.21 13.80
CA ARG A 321 20.83 10.08 15.28
C ARG A 321 21.41 11.30 16.03
N ALA A 322 21.76 12.38 15.33
CA ALA A 322 22.40 13.57 15.88
C ALA A 322 21.47 14.79 15.99
N ALA A 323 20.27 14.76 15.41
CA ALA A 323 19.28 15.81 15.62
C ALA A 323 18.59 15.58 16.98
N LEU A 324 18.44 16.64 17.78
CA LEU A 324 17.59 16.59 18.96
C LEU A 324 16.18 16.19 18.51
N PRO A 325 15.50 15.25 19.20
CA PRO A 325 14.16 14.86 18.83
C PRO A 325 13.23 16.08 18.87
N VAL A 326 12.43 16.23 17.82
CA VAL A 326 11.49 17.34 17.70
C VAL A 326 10.21 16.97 18.46
N PRO A 327 9.74 17.80 19.41
CA PRO A 327 8.55 17.48 20.16
C PRO A 327 7.32 17.47 19.24
N LEU A 328 6.64 16.34 19.18
CA LEU A 328 5.37 16.20 18.47
C LEU A 328 4.24 16.83 19.28
N ARG A 329 3.28 17.45 18.60
CA ARG A 329 2.10 18.05 19.24
C ARG A 329 0.83 17.58 18.56
N VAL A 330 -0.25 17.45 19.33
CA VAL A 330 -1.60 17.22 18.80
C VAL A 330 -2.40 18.50 19.04
N GLN A 331 -3.11 18.94 17.99
CA GLN A 331 -4.08 20.03 18.09
C GLN A 331 -5.45 19.61 17.59
N GLY A 332 -6.49 20.27 18.10
CA GLY A 332 -7.88 19.95 17.77
C GLY A 332 -8.45 18.80 18.60
N SER A 333 -9.49 18.13 18.08
CA SER A 333 -10.20 17.08 18.80
C SER A 333 -10.68 15.97 17.88
N ALA A 334 -10.53 14.73 18.34
CA ALA A 334 -11.01 13.53 17.63
C ALA A 334 -12.50 13.23 17.87
N ARG A 335 -13.24 14.12 18.56
CA ARG A 335 -14.70 13.94 18.81
C ARG A 335 -15.51 13.72 17.53
N GLY A 336 -14.98 14.13 16.37
CA GLY A 336 -15.59 13.85 15.08
C GLY A 336 -15.80 12.36 14.79
N LEU A 337 -14.91 11.49 15.28
CA LEU A 337 -14.98 10.03 15.10
C LEU A 337 -16.26 9.41 15.68
N SER A 338 -16.83 9.99 16.74
CA SER A 338 -18.07 9.50 17.36
C SER A 338 -19.26 9.49 16.39
N ARG A 339 -19.21 10.29 15.31
CA ARG A 339 -20.24 10.41 14.28
C ARG A 339 -20.15 9.33 13.19
N PHE A 340 -19.14 8.46 13.21
CA PHE A 340 -18.90 7.43 12.20
C PHE A 340 -19.73 6.17 12.51
N ASN A 341 -21.04 6.26 12.27
CA ASN A 341 -21.98 5.22 12.66
C ASN A 341 -21.80 3.88 11.92
N GLN A 342 -21.11 3.86 10.78
CA GLN A 342 -20.81 2.61 10.05
C GLN A 342 -19.48 1.98 10.45
N LEU A 343 -18.65 2.68 11.22
CA LEU A 343 -17.31 2.22 11.56
C LEU A 343 -17.38 1.06 12.55
N LYS A 344 -16.82 -0.09 12.15
CA LYS A 344 -16.78 -1.32 12.92
C LYS A 344 -15.39 -1.67 13.42
N LYS A 345 -14.36 -1.31 12.66
CA LYS A 345 -12.97 -1.56 13.02
C LYS A 345 -12.19 -0.26 12.99
N LEU A 346 -11.49 0.01 14.09
CA LEU A 346 -10.61 1.16 14.22
C LEU A 346 -9.25 0.67 14.69
N MET A 347 -8.21 1.02 13.96
CA MET A 347 -6.82 0.87 14.36
C MET A 347 -6.17 2.24 14.35
N ILE A 348 -5.62 2.68 15.48
CA ILE A 348 -5.16 4.06 15.63
C ILE A 348 -4.15 4.18 16.79
N PRO A 349 -3.12 5.04 16.68
CA PRO A 349 -2.27 5.35 17.81
C PRO A 349 -3.10 6.18 18.82
N PRO A 350 -3.09 5.86 20.12
CA PRO A 350 -4.00 6.47 21.10
C PRO A 350 -3.84 7.99 21.21
N VAL A 351 -2.65 8.52 20.90
CA VAL A 351 -2.34 9.97 20.83
C VAL A 351 -3.22 10.73 19.84
N PHE A 352 -3.69 10.10 18.75
CA PHE A 352 -4.65 10.73 17.83
C PHE A 352 -6.05 10.89 18.44
N ILE A 353 -6.32 10.24 19.58
CA ILE A 353 -7.58 10.39 20.31
C ILE A 353 -7.37 11.31 21.51
N THR A 354 -6.44 10.95 22.39
CA THR A 354 -6.30 11.58 23.72
C THR A 354 -5.35 12.78 23.72
N GLY A 355 -4.54 12.96 22.68
CA GLY A 355 -3.44 13.94 22.64
C GLY A 355 -2.20 13.49 23.43
N PHE A 356 -1.10 14.23 23.34
CA PHE A 356 0.18 13.92 24.00
C PHE A 356 0.26 14.42 25.47
N SER A 357 -0.47 15.48 25.83
CA SER A 357 -0.26 16.19 27.10
C SER A 357 -1.22 15.78 28.22
N ILE A 358 -0.79 15.95 29.46
CA ILE A 358 -1.62 15.91 30.67
C ILE A 358 -2.12 17.33 31.02
N PRO A 359 -3.39 17.51 31.43
CA PRO A 359 -4.44 16.50 31.42
C PRO A 359 -4.81 16.12 29.99
N ILE A 360 -5.13 14.84 29.81
CA ILE A 360 -5.61 14.29 28.53
C ILE A 360 -6.70 15.19 27.98
N GLN A 361 -6.55 15.60 26.71
CA GLN A 361 -7.40 16.61 26.10
C GLN A 361 -8.80 16.06 25.76
N ASN A 362 -8.89 14.76 25.45
CA ASN A 362 -10.14 14.12 25.07
C ASN A 362 -10.29 12.74 25.72
N SER A 363 -11.51 12.43 26.18
CA SER A 363 -11.84 11.08 26.68
C SER A 363 -12.19 10.14 25.53
N LEU A 364 -11.75 8.88 25.62
CA LEU A 364 -12.11 7.81 24.69
C LEU A 364 -13.63 7.65 24.58
N GLU A 365 -14.34 7.75 25.71
CA GLU A 365 -15.81 7.68 25.79
C GLU A 365 -16.51 8.65 24.83
N THR A 366 -15.96 9.85 24.67
CA THR A 366 -16.56 10.91 23.83
C THR A 366 -16.10 10.88 22.37
N CYS A 367 -15.06 10.13 22.06
CA CYS A 367 -14.43 10.14 20.74
C CYS A 367 -14.73 8.89 19.93
N LEU A 368 -14.84 7.72 20.56
CA LEU A 368 -15.03 6.47 19.83
C LEU A 368 -16.46 6.35 19.27
N PRO A 369 -16.63 5.76 18.07
CA PRO A 369 -17.96 5.53 17.52
C PRO A 369 -18.73 4.43 18.28
N PRO A 370 -20.05 4.59 18.45
CA PRO A 370 -20.86 3.68 19.28
C PRO A 370 -21.03 2.27 18.67
N ASN A 371 -20.87 2.13 17.35
CA ASN A 371 -21.02 0.87 16.64
C ASN A 371 -19.71 0.09 16.46
N LEU A 372 -18.62 0.56 17.08
CA LEU A 372 -17.32 -0.07 16.98
C LEU A 372 -17.36 -1.49 17.54
N GLU A 373 -16.90 -2.46 16.75
CA GLU A 373 -16.85 -3.89 17.11
C GLU A 373 -15.43 -4.32 17.50
N SER A 374 -14.40 -3.69 16.91
CA SER A 374 -12.98 -3.96 17.17
C SER A 374 -12.18 -2.66 17.27
N LEU A 375 -11.43 -2.51 18.35
CA LEU A 375 -10.46 -1.42 18.55
C LEU A 375 -9.05 -2.01 18.64
N THR A 376 -8.13 -1.49 17.84
CA THR A 376 -6.70 -1.77 17.96
C THR A 376 -5.96 -0.48 18.28
N LEU A 377 -5.25 -0.44 19.39
CA LEU A 377 -4.38 0.68 19.75
C LEU A 377 -2.94 0.28 19.45
N THR A 378 -2.24 1.11 18.67
CA THR A 378 -0.86 0.90 18.24
C THR A 378 0.10 1.83 18.96
N ASP A 379 1.37 1.45 19.03
CA ASP A 379 2.47 2.20 19.62
C ASP A 379 3.47 2.73 18.58
N ASP A 380 3.14 2.65 17.30
CA ASP A 380 3.97 3.01 16.15
C ASP A 380 4.50 4.45 16.21
N LEU A 381 3.72 5.42 16.73
CA LEU A 381 4.19 6.80 16.91
C LEU A 381 5.07 7.01 18.16
N PHE A 382 5.13 6.07 19.10
CA PHE A 382 5.90 6.21 20.35
C PHE A 382 7.40 5.97 20.17
N ARG A 383 7.83 5.48 19.01
CA ARG A 383 9.22 5.10 18.72
C ARG A 383 10.22 6.27 18.83
N ASP A 384 9.73 7.51 18.77
CA ASP A 384 10.51 8.64 18.25
C ASP A 384 10.20 10.00 18.95
N ILE A 385 9.60 10.00 20.14
CA ILE A 385 9.22 11.23 20.88
C ILE A 385 10.32 11.66 21.86
N ASP A 386 10.63 12.97 21.91
CA ASP A 386 11.53 13.57 22.90
C ASP A 386 10.95 13.46 24.32
N ILE A 387 11.75 12.93 25.25
CA ILE A 387 11.48 12.75 26.69
C ILE A 387 11.38 14.06 27.51
N ASN A 388 11.48 15.22 26.85
CA ASN A 388 11.56 16.52 27.52
C ASN A 388 10.19 17.15 27.85
N GLU A 389 9.08 16.74 27.24
CA GLU A 389 7.74 17.12 27.70
C GLU A 389 7.31 16.21 28.88
N GLN A 390 6.49 16.73 29.81
CA GLN A 390 5.93 15.93 30.92
C GLN A 390 4.95 14.89 30.35
N TRP A 391 5.52 13.77 29.92
CA TRP A 391 4.84 12.61 29.43
C TRP A 391 4.38 11.74 30.61
N ASP A 392 3.08 11.44 30.72
CA ASP A 392 2.65 10.31 31.57
C ASP A 392 2.77 9.06 30.71
N GLU A 393 3.88 8.35 30.88
CA GLU A 393 4.12 7.00 30.36
C GLU A 393 2.89 6.10 30.57
N LEU A 394 2.18 6.25 31.69
CA LEU A 394 0.99 5.49 32.03
C LEU A 394 -0.32 6.18 31.61
N GLY A 395 -0.27 7.39 31.08
CA GLY A 395 -1.43 8.26 30.88
C GLY A 395 -2.44 7.67 29.91
N HIS A 396 -1.96 7.19 28.76
CA HIS A 396 -2.82 6.54 27.76
C HIS A 396 -3.41 5.22 28.27
N THR A 397 -2.61 4.41 28.94
CA THR A 397 -3.05 3.14 29.53
C THR A 397 -4.09 3.39 30.64
N ARG A 398 -3.87 4.40 31.49
CA ARG A 398 -4.82 4.85 32.51
C ARG A 398 -6.09 5.44 31.92
N ALA A 399 -6.02 6.06 30.74
CA ALA A 399 -7.21 6.57 30.03
C ALA A 399 -8.17 5.45 29.63
N LEU A 400 -7.68 4.22 29.44
CA LEU A 400 -8.50 3.06 29.11
C LEU A 400 -9.37 2.61 30.29
N VAL A 401 -8.89 2.76 31.53
CA VAL A 401 -9.58 2.30 32.74
C VAL A 401 -10.99 2.92 32.91
N PRO A 402 -11.16 4.27 32.94
CA PRO A 402 -12.49 4.86 33.09
C PRO A 402 -13.39 4.53 31.90
N TRP A 403 -12.83 4.52 30.69
CA TRP A 403 -13.58 4.17 29.48
C TRP A 403 -14.09 2.73 29.50
N LEU A 404 -13.24 1.75 29.86
CA LEU A 404 -13.63 0.34 29.97
C LEU A 404 -14.68 0.12 31.06
N ALA A 405 -14.61 0.88 32.16
CA ALA A 405 -15.63 0.85 33.20
C ALA A 405 -17.01 1.31 32.68
N ASN A 406 -17.05 2.18 31.66
CA ASN A 406 -18.26 2.75 31.07
C ASN A 406 -18.50 2.29 29.61
N VAL A 407 -17.88 1.19 29.18
CA VAL A 407 -17.86 0.75 27.77
C VAL A 407 -19.25 0.43 27.24
N GLU A 408 -20.15 -0.06 28.10
CA GLU A 408 -21.54 -0.37 27.76
C GLU A 408 -22.34 0.87 27.34
N THR A 409 -21.98 2.05 27.84
CA THR A 409 -22.65 3.30 27.48
C THR A 409 -22.00 4.03 26.30
N SER A 410 -20.68 3.90 26.15
CA SER A 410 -19.91 4.65 25.16
C SER A 410 -19.72 3.87 23.86
N THR A 411 -19.32 2.61 23.94
CA THR A 411 -19.06 1.72 22.80
C THR A 411 -19.67 0.33 23.03
N PRO A 412 -21.02 0.23 23.10
CA PRO A 412 -21.73 -0.98 23.51
C PRO A 412 -21.51 -2.21 22.62
N ARG A 413 -21.04 -2.01 21.39
CA ARG A 413 -20.83 -3.10 20.43
C ARG A 413 -19.42 -3.67 20.43
N LEU A 414 -18.53 -3.13 21.25
CA LEU A 414 -17.14 -3.54 21.27
C LEU A 414 -17.03 -4.99 21.74
N ARG A 415 -16.37 -5.81 20.93
CA ARG A 415 -16.13 -7.24 21.23
C ARG A 415 -14.66 -7.56 21.33
N LYS A 416 -13.82 -6.77 20.67
CA LYS A 416 -12.38 -6.99 20.62
C LYS A 416 -11.61 -5.71 20.92
N LEU A 417 -10.66 -5.80 21.83
CA LEU A 417 -9.65 -4.80 22.11
C LEU A 417 -8.27 -5.42 21.87
N CYS A 418 -7.50 -4.85 20.97
CA CYS A 418 -6.13 -5.26 20.69
C CYS A 418 -5.16 -4.14 21.08
N LEU A 419 -4.13 -4.47 21.84
CA LEU A 419 -3.01 -3.57 22.11
C LEU A 419 -1.81 -4.13 21.34
N VAL A 420 -1.30 -3.38 20.37
CA VAL A 420 -0.12 -3.75 19.59
C VAL A 420 1.06 -2.95 20.13
N LEU A 421 2.10 -3.68 20.52
CA LEU A 421 3.35 -3.18 21.06
C LEU A 421 4.48 -3.60 20.12
N GLU A 422 4.86 -2.73 19.19
CA GLU A 422 6.01 -2.85 18.30
C GLU A 422 7.34 -2.76 19.03
N ASN A 423 7.41 -2.04 20.15
CA ASN A 423 8.62 -1.99 20.95
C ASN A 423 8.31 -2.15 22.43
N PRO A 424 8.17 -3.39 22.92
CA PRO A 424 7.86 -3.64 24.32
C PRO A 424 8.93 -3.08 25.27
N GLU A 425 10.21 -3.00 24.86
CA GLU A 425 11.31 -2.48 25.67
C GLU A 425 11.32 -0.95 25.81
N ASN A 426 10.76 -0.22 24.84
CA ASN A 426 10.63 1.25 24.87
C ASN A 426 9.20 1.73 25.18
N CYS A 427 8.22 0.82 25.24
CA CYS A 427 6.85 1.12 25.66
C CYS A 427 6.72 1.20 27.18
N ILE A 428 7.44 2.15 27.76
CA ILE A 428 7.33 2.47 29.18
C ILE A 428 5.90 3.01 29.40
N GLY A 429 5.05 2.20 30.01
CA GLY A 429 3.62 2.51 30.17
C GLY A 429 2.68 1.31 30.16
N TYR A 430 2.95 0.32 29.30
CA TYR A 430 2.18 -0.92 29.34
C TYR A 430 2.80 -1.95 30.27
N GLU A 431 4.06 -1.81 30.68
CA GLU A 431 4.74 -2.78 31.55
C GLU A 431 4.21 -2.83 33.00
N ALA A 432 3.45 -1.81 33.43
CA ALA A 432 2.84 -1.79 34.76
C ALA A 432 1.82 -2.93 34.88
N VAL A 433 2.26 -4.02 35.52
CA VAL A 433 1.49 -5.26 35.72
C VAL A 433 0.10 -4.98 36.29
N ASP A 434 0.00 -4.02 37.22
CA ASP A 434 -1.25 -3.63 37.86
C ASP A 434 -2.26 -3.07 36.86
N VAL A 435 -1.84 -2.18 35.95
CA VAL A 435 -2.73 -1.56 34.96
C VAL A 435 -3.13 -2.57 33.88
N ARG A 436 -2.20 -3.45 33.43
CA ARG A 436 -2.56 -4.55 32.51
C ARG A 436 -3.59 -5.49 33.14
N ASN A 437 -3.43 -5.81 34.42
CA ASN A 437 -4.37 -6.68 35.13
C ASN A 437 -5.73 -6.02 35.32
N GLU A 438 -5.75 -4.74 35.64
CA GLU A 438 -6.99 -3.96 35.72
C GLU A 438 -7.72 -3.93 34.37
N ILE A 439 -7.02 -3.62 33.26
CA ILE A 439 -7.59 -3.65 31.91
C ILE A 439 -8.13 -5.04 31.56
N ARG A 440 -7.40 -6.12 31.89
CA ARG A 440 -7.86 -7.50 31.67
C ARG A 440 -9.14 -7.81 32.46
N GLU A 441 -9.19 -7.42 33.72
CA GLU A 441 -10.37 -7.63 34.56
C GLU A 441 -11.57 -6.87 34.01
N LEU A 442 -11.40 -5.58 33.69
CA LEU A 442 -12.46 -4.74 33.14
C LEU A 442 -12.97 -5.26 31.80
N ALA A 443 -12.06 -5.62 30.88
CA ALA A 443 -12.42 -6.20 29.58
C ALA A 443 -13.17 -7.53 29.77
N SER A 444 -12.70 -8.40 30.66
CA SER A 444 -13.37 -9.68 30.96
C SER A 444 -14.76 -9.49 31.53
N ARG A 445 -14.96 -8.53 32.45
CA ARG A 445 -16.27 -8.20 33.01
C ARG A 445 -17.23 -7.67 31.95
N ALA A 446 -16.73 -6.89 30.99
CA ALA A 446 -17.50 -6.36 29.87
C ALA A 446 -17.71 -7.38 28.72
N GLY A 447 -17.16 -8.60 28.83
CA GLY A 447 -17.25 -9.62 27.78
C GLY A 447 -16.44 -9.30 26.51
N ILE A 448 -15.38 -8.49 26.64
CA ILE A 448 -14.50 -8.07 25.54
C ILE A 448 -13.29 -9.00 25.46
N GLU A 449 -13.01 -9.53 24.26
CA GLU A 449 -11.77 -10.25 23.96
C GLU A 449 -10.60 -9.25 23.95
N LEU A 450 -9.69 -9.40 24.92
CA LEU A 450 -8.47 -8.61 24.99
C LEU A 450 -7.29 -9.41 24.43
N GLU A 451 -6.63 -8.84 23.42
CA GLU A 451 -5.40 -9.36 22.83
C GLU A 451 -4.27 -8.35 23.03
N ILE A 452 -3.12 -8.79 23.53
CA ILE A 452 -1.90 -7.96 23.62
C ILE A 452 -0.87 -8.63 22.72
N LYS A 453 -0.47 -7.94 21.66
CA LYS A 453 0.52 -8.41 20.69
C LYS A 453 1.83 -7.67 20.90
N GLU A 454 2.86 -8.40 21.26
CA GLU A 454 4.23 -7.90 21.30
C GLU A 454 4.90 -8.33 20.00
N LEU A 455 5.21 -7.36 19.14
CA LEU A 455 5.95 -7.60 17.91
C LEU A 455 7.43 -7.43 18.25
N TYR A 456 8.18 -8.52 18.14
CA TYR A 456 9.63 -8.51 18.27
C TYR A 456 10.20 -8.37 16.84
N GLU A 457 10.81 -7.22 16.53
CA GLU A 457 11.57 -7.01 15.27
C GLU A 457 12.92 -7.73 15.28
#